data_AF-A0AAV3UI00-F1
#
_entry.id   AF-A0AAV3UI00-F1
#
_cell.length_a   1.000
_cell.length_b   1.000
_cell.length_c   1.000
_cell.angle_alpha   90.00
_cell.angle_beta   90.00
_cell.angle_gamma   90.00
#
_symmetry.space_group_name_H-M   'P 1'
#
loop_
_entity.id
_entity.type
_entity.pdbx_description
1 polymer ?
#
loop_
_entity_poly.entity_id
_entity_poly.type
_entity_poly.pdbx_seq_one_letter_code
_entity_poly.pdbx_strand_id
1 'polypeptide(L)'
;MSNSLRNQIQVLYETSPSQYGMLRSYAEELEALLTGSSHNYPTVKQLLASSDTPAIPPQVVGNLLTLCDQFGILVTHSKRNTSNRYDLTQFNQKRMQKLIHLLDQEPFD
;
A
#
# COMPACT_ATOMS: atom_id res chain seq x y z
N MET A 1 -15.72 -11.95 8.49
CA MET A 1 -15.64 -12.37 7.07
C MET A 1 -14.61 -11.47 6.40
N SER A 2 -13.46 -11.99 5.95
CA SER A 2 -12.55 -11.17 5.15
C SER A 2 -13.19 -11.00 3.78
N ASN A 3 -13.60 -9.78 3.43
CA ASN A 3 -13.93 -9.49 2.03
C ASN A 3 -12.72 -9.88 1.18
N SER A 4 -12.97 -10.62 0.11
CA SER A 4 -11.90 -11.07 -0.78
C SER A 4 -11.13 -9.83 -1.26
N LEU A 5 -9.80 -9.93 -1.40
CA LEU A 5 -8.98 -8.81 -1.89
C LEU A 5 -9.51 -8.28 -3.23
N ARG A 6 -10.04 -9.18 -4.07
CA ARG A 6 -10.71 -8.84 -5.32
C ARG A 6 -11.93 -7.93 -5.10
N ASN A 7 -12.81 -8.27 -4.17
CA ASN A 7 -13.99 -7.45 -3.86
C ASN A 7 -13.58 -6.08 -3.31
N GLN A 8 -12.51 -6.00 -2.50
CA GLN A 8 -12.01 -4.74 -1.97
C GLN A 8 -11.48 -3.82 -3.08
N ILE A 9 -10.76 -4.39 -4.05
CA ILE A 9 -10.27 -3.66 -5.23
C ILE A 9 -11.44 -3.20 -6.11
N GLN A 10 -12.43 -4.07 -6.33
CA GLN A 10 -13.62 -3.73 -7.12
C GLN A 10 -14.39 -2.57 -6.48
N VAL A 11 -14.63 -2.63 -5.17
CA VAL A 11 -15.26 -1.52 -4.44
C VAL A 11 -14.43 -0.24 -4.56
N LEU A 12 -13.10 -0.31 -4.46
CA LEU A 12 -12.23 0.86 -4.66
C LEU A 12 -12.36 1.44 -6.08
N TYR A 13 -12.39 0.58 -7.10
CA TYR A 13 -12.60 0.98 -8.49
C TYR A 13 -13.92 1.70 -8.70
N GLU A 14 -15.02 1.16 -8.17
CA GLU A 14 -16.37 1.71 -8.32
C GLU A 14 -16.58 3.01 -7.53
N THR A 15 -16.01 3.09 -6.32
CA THR A 15 -16.29 4.20 -5.38
C THR A 15 -15.24 5.31 -5.39
N SER A 16 -14.00 4.99 -5.81
CA SER A 16 -12.91 5.96 -5.85
C SER A 16 -11.93 5.68 -7.00
N PRO A 17 -12.33 5.93 -8.26
CA PRO A 17 -11.51 5.64 -9.44
C PRO A 17 -10.12 6.31 -9.40
N SER A 18 -10.00 7.48 -8.78
CA SER A 18 -8.71 8.17 -8.62
C SER A 18 -7.77 7.46 -7.66
N GLN A 19 -8.29 6.93 -6.54
CA GLN A 19 -7.49 6.12 -5.61
C GLN A 19 -7.12 4.76 -6.22
N TYR A 20 -8.03 4.15 -6.98
CA TYR A 20 -7.73 2.95 -7.76
C TYR A 20 -6.61 3.20 -8.77
N GLY A 21 -6.70 4.28 -9.56
CA GLY A 21 -5.68 4.66 -10.53
C GLY A 21 -4.32 4.88 -9.88
N MET A 22 -4.28 5.63 -8.77
CA MET A 22 -3.07 5.84 -7.96
C MET A 22 -2.50 4.52 -7.44
N LEU A 23 -3.33 3.64 -6.90
CA LEU A 23 -2.89 2.33 -6.42
C LEU A 23 -2.29 1.51 -7.57
N ARG A 24 -2.95 1.46 -8.73
CA ARG A 24 -2.47 0.77 -9.93
C ARG A 24 -1.13 1.34 -10.40
N SER A 25 -0.96 2.66 -10.41
CA SER A 25 0.27 3.30 -10.89
C SER A 25 1.50 3.06 -10.02
N TYR A 26 1.32 2.77 -8.73
CA TYR A 26 2.42 2.77 -7.76
C TYR A 26 2.53 1.49 -6.93
N ALA A 27 1.72 0.45 -7.20
CA ALA A 27 1.69 -0.76 -6.37
C ALA A 27 3.04 -1.51 -6.35
N GLU A 28 3.67 -1.72 -7.50
CA GLU A 28 4.98 -2.40 -7.58
C GLU A 28 6.08 -1.62 -6.82
N GLU A 29 6.12 -0.31 -7.01
CA GLU A 29 7.09 0.53 -6.34
C GLU A 29 6.87 0.57 -4.82
N LEU A 30 5.61 0.54 -4.39
CA LEU A 30 5.28 0.42 -2.97
C LEU A 30 5.75 -0.92 -2.40
N GLU A 31 5.62 -2.03 -3.14
CA GLU A 31 6.15 -3.32 -2.70
C GLU A 31 7.67 -3.24 -2.52
N ALA A 32 8.38 -2.67 -3.49
CA ALA A 32 9.83 -2.49 -3.40
C ALA A 32 10.22 -1.63 -2.18
N LEU A 33 9.48 -0.56 -1.91
CA LEU A 33 9.70 0.32 -0.75
C LEU A 33 9.50 -0.41 0.58
N LEU A 34 8.43 -1.21 0.69
CA LEU A 34 8.08 -1.95 1.90
C LEU A 34 9.06 -3.11 2.15
N THR A 35 9.44 -3.83 1.10
CA THR A 35 10.39 -4.96 1.19
C THR A 35 11.83 -4.51 1.42
N GLY A 36 12.20 -3.35 0.89
CA GLY A 36 13.54 -2.76 1.05
C GLY A 36 13.76 -2.05 2.40
N SER A 37 12.71 -1.82 3.19
CA SER A 37 12.86 -1.12 4.47
C SER A 37 13.53 -1.98 5.53
N SER A 38 14.53 -1.43 6.21
CA SER A 38 15.20 -2.08 7.36
C SER A 38 14.50 -1.81 8.70
N HIS A 39 13.42 -1.04 8.72
CA HIS A 39 12.70 -0.65 9.92
C HIS A 39 11.45 -1.51 10.13
N ASN A 40 11.26 -2.03 11.35
CA ASN A 40 10.01 -2.75 11.71
C ASN A 40 8.79 -1.83 11.79
N TYR A 41 8.98 -0.58 12.24
CA TYR A 41 7.91 0.39 12.49
C TYR A 41 8.14 1.76 11.84
N PRO A 42 8.32 1.82 10.51
CA PRO A 42 8.72 3.04 9.84
C PRO A 42 7.58 4.06 9.75
N THR A 43 7.99 5.32 9.71
CA THR A 43 7.17 6.42 9.18
C THR A 43 7.34 6.51 7.66
N VAL A 44 6.46 7.24 6.96
CA VAL A 44 6.61 7.53 5.51
C VAL A 44 7.99 8.11 5.20
N LYS A 45 8.47 9.04 6.04
CA LYS A 45 9.81 9.64 5.87
C LYS A 45 10.92 8.59 5.94
N GLN A 46 10.80 7.63 6.84
CA GLN A 46 11.81 6.57 6.99
C GLN A 46 11.76 5.57 5.83
N LEU A 47 10.56 5.25 5.31
CA LEU A 47 10.43 4.44 4.10
C LEU A 47 11.10 5.11 2.91
N LEU A 48 10.83 6.39 2.68
CA LEU A 48 11.41 7.13 1.57
C LEU A 48 12.91 7.34 1.70
N ALA A 49 13.42 7.49 2.93
CA ALA A 49 14.86 7.62 3.19
C ALA A 49 15.66 6.35 2.88
N SER A 50 15.01 5.18 2.81
CA SER A 50 15.65 3.93 2.38
C SER A 50 15.69 3.74 0.85
N SER A 51 15.18 4.71 0.08
CA SER A 51 15.21 4.72 -1.38
C SER A 51 16.08 5.87 -1.87
N ASP A 52 17.07 5.59 -2.73
CA ASP A 52 17.98 6.62 -3.27
C ASP A 52 17.23 7.66 -4.12
N THR A 53 16.19 7.24 -4.84
CA THR A 53 15.31 8.11 -5.63
C THR A 53 13.89 7.54 -5.69
N PRO A 54 13.05 7.72 -4.66
CA PRO A 54 11.67 7.24 -4.72
C PRO A 54 10.92 8.01 -5.82
N ALA A 55 10.35 7.30 -6.80
CA ALA A 55 9.48 7.86 -7.81
C ALA A 55 8.06 8.11 -7.26
N ILE A 56 7.67 7.43 -6.16
CA ILE A 56 6.43 7.75 -5.44
C ILE A 56 6.55 9.09 -4.68
N PRO A 57 5.65 10.07 -4.91
CA PRO A 57 5.58 11.26 -4.10
C PRO A 57 5.27 10.95 -2.62
N PRO A 58 5.85 11.66 -1.64
CA PRO A 58 5.65 11.35 -0.22
C PRO A 58 4.18 11.34 0.24
N GLN A 59 3.36 12.23 -0.31
CA GLN A 59 1.92 12.29 -0.01
C GLN A 59 1.17 11.06 -0.56
N VAL A 60 1.60 10.52 -1.70
CA VAL A 60 1.02 9.32 -2.30
C VAL A 60 1.34 8.10 -1.44
N VAL A 61 2.56 7.98 -0.92
CA VAL A 61 2.94 6.87 -0.02
C VAL A 61 2.00 6.78 1.19
N GLY A 62 1.66 7.89 1.84
CA GLY A 62 0.74 7.88 2.99
C GLY A 62 -0.65 7.33 2.64
N ASN A 63 -1.19 7.73 1.49
CA ASN A 63 -2.48 7.26 1.01
C ASN A 63 -2.44 5.77 0.67
N LEU A 64 -1.38 5.33 -0.01
CA LEU A 64 -1.17 3.92 -0.36
C LEU A 64 -1.07 3.02 0.88
N LEU A 65 -0.33 3.45 1.90
CA LEU A 65 -0.21 2.68 3.15
C LEU A 65 -1.55 2.57 3.90
N THR A 66 -2.40 3.60 3.79
CA THR A 66 -3.76 3.55 4.33
C THR A 66 -4.62 2.53 3.58
N LEU A 67 -4.50 2.45 2.24
CA LEU A 67 -5.15 1.40 1.44
C LEU A 67 -4.62 0.01 1.80
N CYS A 68 -3.31 -0.14 1.99
CA CYS A 68 -2.72 -1.42 2.43
C CYS A 68 -3.23 -1.85 3.81
N ASP A 69 -3.44 -0.93 4.74
CA ASP A 69 -4.07 -1.20 6.04
C ASP A 69 -5.52 -1.69 5.86
N GLN A 70 -6.33 -0.97 5.06
CA GLN A 70 -7.71 -1.37 4.75
C GLN A 70 -7.79 -2.72 4.04
N PHE A 71 -6.83 -3.02 3.18
CA PHE A 71 -6.76 -4.27 2.45
C PHE A 71 -6.15 -5.39 3.28
N GLY A 72 -5.65 -5.13 4.49
CA GLY A 72 -5.02 -6.14 5.35
C GLY A 72 -3.68 -6.67 4.81
N ILE A 73 -2.95 -5.81 4.09
CA ILE A 73 -1.59 -6.07 3.59
C ILE A 73 -0.56 -5.72 4.68
N LEU A 74 -0.82 -4.69 5.47
CA LEU A 74 -0.06 -4.35 6.67
C LEU A 74 -1.02 -3.75 7.68
N VAL A 75 -0.53 -3.34 8.85
CA VAL A 75 -1.35 -2.66 9.86
C VAL A 75 -0.71 -1.34 10.25
N THR A 76 -1.53 -0.33 10.54
CA THR A 76 -1.05 0.88 11.21
C THR A 76 -0.69 0.55 12.66
N HIS A 77 0.60 0.55 13.02
CA HIS A 77 1.05 0.33 14.40
C HIS A 77 0.59 1.45 15.35
N SER A 78 0.76 2.71 14.94
CA SER A 78 0.35 3.85 15.76
C SER A 78 -0.09 5.02 14.90
N LYS A 79 -1.25 5.60 15.22
CA LYS A 79 -1.76 6.83 14.60
C LYS A 79 -1.29 8.04 15.42
N ARG A 80 -0.58 8.98 14.78
CA ARG A 80 -0.21 10.28 15.37
C ARG A 80 -0.55 11.36 14.36
N ASN A 81 -0.93 12.54 14.83
CA ASN A 81 -1.43 13.66 13.99
C ASN A 81 -0.56 14.00 12.76
N THR A 82 0.74 13.66 12.78
CA THR A 82 1.66 13.96 11.67
C THR A 82 2.63 12.82 11.33
N SER A 83 2.52 11.65 11.98
CA SER A 83 3.56 10.62 11.86
C SER A 83 3.03 9.23 12.22
N ASN A 84 2.15 8.70 11.36
CA ASN A 84 1.74 7.31 11.46
C ASN A 84 2.97 6.41 11.33
N ARG A 85 3.01 5.36 12.16
CA ARG A 85 3.95 4.26 12.05
C ARG A 85 3.21 3.03 11.57
N TYR A 86 3.78 2.34 10.61
CA TYR A 86 3.22 1.14 10.02
C TYR A 86 3.97 -0.08 10.54
N ASP A 87 3.27 -1.20 10.76
CA ASP A 87 3.87 -2.44 11.25
C ASP A 87 4.31 -3.31 10.06
N LEU A 88 5.61 -3.29 9.74
CA LEU A 88 6.15 -4.15 8.70
C LEU A 88 6.41 -5.58 9.18
N THR A 89 6.36 -5.84 10.49
CA THR A 89 6.44 -7.22 11.00
C THR A 89 5.19 -8.03 10.64
N GLN A 90 4.09 -7.34 10.34
CA GLN A 90 2.84 -7.90 9.84
C GLN A 90 2.64 -7.69 8.33
N PHE A 91 3.68 -7.28 7.61
CA PHE A 91 3.58 -7.11 6.16
C PHE A 91 3.34 -8.45 5.47
N ASN A 92 2.16 -8.57 4.86
CA ASN A 92 1.74 -9.75 4.13
C ASN A 92 2.16 -9.63 2.66
N GLN A 93 3.42 -9.98 2.39
CA GLN A 93 4.01 -9.92 1.06
C GLN A 93 3.19 -10.71 0.01
N LYS A 94 2.70 -11.91 0.36
CA LYS A 94 1.87 -12.72 -0.56
C LYS A 94 0.59 -11.99 -0.96
N ARG A 95 -0.01 -11.23 -0.04
CA ARG A 95 -1.21 -10.45 -0.31
C ARG A 95 -0.90 -9.20 -1.14
N MET A 96 0.27 -8.57 -0.94
CA MET A 96 0.76 -7.48 -1.78
C MET A 96 0.98 -7.95 -3.23
N GLN A 97 1.65 -9.08 -3.42
CA GLN A 97 1.85 -9.67 -4.75
C GLN A 97 0.53 -10.03 -5.43
N LYS A 98 -0.43 -10.56 -4.65
CA LYS A 98 -1.79 -10.80 -5.15
C LYS A 98 -2.51 -9.52 -5.54
N LEU A 99 -2.31 -8.42 -4.80
CA LEU A 99 -2.87 -7.11 -5.15
C LEU A 99 -2.31 -6.65 -6.50
N ILE A 100 -0.99 -6.64 -6.67
CA ILE A 100 -0.32 -6.22 -7.93
C ILE A 100 -0.87 -7.05 -9.09
N HIS A 101 -0.84 -8.38 -8.95
CA HIS A 101 -1.37 -9.28 -9.98
C HIS A 101 -2.82 -8.99 -10.35
N LEU A 102 -3.69 -8.64 -9.39
CA LEU A 102 -5.09 -8.29 -9.67
C LEU A 102 -5.23 -6.92 -10.36
N LEU A 103 -4.33 -5.98 -10.13
CA LEU A 103 -4.34 -4.65 -10.76
C LEU A 103 -3.85 -4.68 -12.22
N ASP A 104 -2.99 -5.65 -12.55
CA ASP A 104 -2.45 -5.85 -13.90
C ASP A 104 -3.45 -6.50 -14.86
N GLN A 105 -4.46 -7.20 -14.35
CA GLN A 105 -5.39 -7.99 -15.15
C GLN A 105 -6.41 -7.17 -15.97
N GLU A 106 -6.33 -5.83 -16.01
CA GLU A 106 -7.36 -4.90 -16.51
C GLU A 106 -8.74 -5.11 -15.82
N PRO A 107 -9.59 -4.08 -15.64
CA PRO A 107 -10.68 -4.20 -14.69
C PRO A 107 -11.79 -5.09 -15.24
N PHE A 108 -12.12 -6.13 -14.46
CA PHE A 108 -13.48 -6.63 -14.19
C PHE A 108 -14.54 -6.35 -15.27
N ASP A 109 -14.39 -6.94 -16.46
CA ASP A 109 -15.51 -7.14 -17.40
C ASP A 109 -16.39 -8.33 -16.97
#